data_AF-A0A455UGG5-F1
#
_entry.id   AF-A0A455UGG5-F1
#
_cell.length_a   1.000
_cell.length_b   1.000
_cell.length_c   1.000
_cell.angle_alpha   90.00
_cell.angle_beta   90.00
_cell.angle_gamma   90.00
#
_symmetry.space_group_name_H-M   'P 1'
#
loop_
_entity.id
_entity.type
_entity.pdbx_description
1 polymer ?
#
loop_
_entity_poly.entity_id
_entity_poly.type
_entity_poly.pdbx_seq_one_letter_code
_entity_poly.pdbx_strand_id
1 'polypeptide(L)'
;MGLIHIDAHADVNEHMFGEPIAHGTPFRRAQEEGLLAHNKVVQIGLRGTGYAPEDFDWCREQGFRVVQAEGVLASLADAADG
;
A
#
# COMPACT_ATOMS: atom_id res chain seq x y z
N MET A 1 -3.84 -14.23 4.97
CA MET A 1 -2.43 -14.13 5.42
C MET A 1 -2.15 -12.71 5.92
N GLY A 2 -1.07 -12.49 6.66
CA GLY A 2 -0.58 -11.12 6.93
C GLY A 2 0.41 -10.69 5.84
N LEU A 3 0.54 -9.38 5.60
CA LEU A 3 1.42 -8.79 4.60
C LEU A 3 2.15 -7.57 5.17
N ILE A 4 3.46 -7.56 5.00
CA ILE A 4 4.29 -6.36 5.13
C ILE A 4 4.79 -6.04 3.72
N HIS A 5 4.33 -4.93 3.17
CA HIS A 5 4.68 -4.47 1.84
C HIS A 5 5.56 -3.22 1.94
N ILE A 6 6.80 -3.30 1.46
CA ILE A 6 7.76 -2.19 1.47
C ILE A 6 7.99 -1.80 0.02
N ASP A 7 7.39 -0.69 -0.40
CA ASP A 7 7.46 -0.22 -1.78
C ASP A 7 7.20 1.29 -1.87
N ALA A 8 7.56 1.90 -2.98
CA ALA A 8 7.13 3.24 -3.32
C ALA A 8 5.65 3.29 -3.76
N HIS A 9 5.10 2.19 -4.28
CA HIS A 9 3.77 2.11 -4.88
C HIS A 9 2.84 1.18 -4.11
N ALA A 10 1.54 1.41 -4.24
CA ALA A 10 0.54 0.60 -3.54
C ALA A 10 0.31 -0.76 -4.23
N ASP A 11 0.51 -0.85 -5.55
CA ASP A 11 0.30 -2.06 -6.36
C ASP A 11 -1.12 -2.67 -6.22
N VAL A 12 -2.12 -1.77 -6.20
CA VAL A 12 -3.55 -2.05 -6.02
C VAL A 12 -4.42 -1.58 -7.20
N ASN A 13 -3.82 -1.30 -8.35
CA ASN A 13 -4.58 -0.89 -9.52
C ASN A 13 -5.55 -1.98 -9.93
N GLU A 14 -6.72 -1.56 -10.44
CA GLU A 14 -7.68 -2.48 -11.00
C GLU A 14 -7.13 -3.13 -12.29
N HIS A 15 -6.54 -2.30 -13.17
CA HIS A 15 -5.94 -2.69 -14.44
C HIS A 15 -4.70 -1.85 -14.77
N MET A 16 -3.81 -2.38 -15.61
CA MET A 16 -2.78 -1.60 -16.30
C MET A 16 -2.89 -1.83 -17.80
N PHE A 17 -3.06 -0.75 -18.57
CA PHE A 17 -3.27 -0.82 -20.02
C PHE A 17 -4.40 -1.79 -20.44
N GLY A 18 -5.44 -1.91 -19.62
CA GLY A 18 -6.56 -2.82 -19.83
C GLY A 18 -6.36 -4.24 -19.29
N GLU A 19 -5.15 -4.59 -18.83
CA GLU A 19 -4.84 -5.92 -18.32
C GLU A 19 -4.98 -5.99 -16.79
N PRO A 20 -5.72 -6.97 -16.24
CA PRO A 20 -5.92 -7.11 -14.80
C PRO A 20 -4.74 -7.79 -14.09
N ILE A 21 -3.85 -8.46 -14.83
CA ILE A 21 -2.65 -9.13 -14.32
C ILE A 21 -1.41 -8.37 -14.81
N ALA A 22 -0.92 -7.48 -13.96
CA ALA A 22 0.27 -6.68 -14.21
C ALA A 22 0.99 -6.38 -12.90
N HIS A 23 2.18 -5.79 -12.98
CA HIS A 23 3.01 -5.52 -11.81
C HIS A 23 2.35 -4.57 -10.78
N GLY A 24 1.47 -3.66 -11.21
CA GLY A 24 0.75 -2.75 -10.32
C GLY A 24 -0.62 -3.25 -9.83
N THR A 25 -1.01 -4.51 -10.13
CA THR A 25 -2.30 -5.08 -9.71
C THR A 25 -2.27 -6.20 -8.64
N PRO A 26 -1.12 -6.72 -8.14
CA PRO A 26 -1.11 -7.97 -7.37
C PRO A 26 -1.90 -7.90 -6.06
N PHE A 27 -1.84 -6.80 -5.31
CA PHE A 27 -2.51 -6.74 -4.00
C PHE A 27 -4.00 -6.45 -4.10
N ARG A 28 -4.45 -5.88 -5.22
CA ARG A 28 -5.88 -5.80 -5.55
C ARG A 28 -6.47 -7.20 -5.70
N ARG A 29 -5.80 -8.05 -6.50
CA ARG A 29 -6.21 -9.46 -6.71
C ARG A 29 -6.21 -10.23 -5.39
N ALA A 30 -5.12 -10.15 -4.63
CA ALA A 30 -5.00 -10.85 -3.35
C ALA A 30 -6.06 -10.44 -2.31
N GLN A 31 -6.44 -9.16 -2.28
CA GLN A 31 -7.51 -8.66 -1.42
C GLN A 31 -8.89 -9.18 -1.86
N GLU A 32 -9.22 -9.04 -3.15
CA GLU A 32 -10.52 -9.46 -3.70
C GLU A 32 -10.73 -10.98 -3.61
N GLU A 33 -9.67 -11.77 -3.72
CA GLU A 33 -9.69 -13.23 -3.56
C GLU A 33 -9.72 -13.68 -2.08
N GLY A 34 -9.73 -12.74 -1.13
CA GLY A 34 -9.78 -13.05 0.31
C GLY A 34 -8.50 -13.68 0.86
N LEU A 35 -7.36 -13.49 0.17
CA LEU A 35 -6.08 -14.06 0.58
C LEU A 35 -5.40 -13.23 1.67
N LEU A 36 -5.78 -11.96 1.82
CA LEU A 36 -5.26 -11.03 2.82
C LEU A 36 -6.20 -10.92 4.03
N ALA A 37 -5.61 -10.92 5.23
CA ALA A 37 -6.37 -10.66 6.45
C ALA A 37 -6.47 -9.14 6.64
N HIS A 38 -7.70 -8.63 6.61
CA HIS A 38 -8.07 -7.20 6.62
C HIS A 38 -7.25 -6.34 7.62
N ASN A 39 -6.97 -6.84 8.83
CA ASN A 39 -6.24 -6.10 9.88
C ASN A 39 -4.76 -6.49 10.03
N LYS A 40 -4.19 -7.19 9.05
CA LYS A 40 -2.79 -7.66 9.07
C LYS A 40 -2.03 -7.27 7.81
N VAL A 41 -2.42 -6.17 7.18
CA VAL A 41 -1.73 -5.61 6.00
C VAL A 41 -1.17 -4.25 6.37
N VAL A 42 0.14 -4.06 6.12
CA VAL A 42 0.81 -2.77 6.23
C VAL A 42 1.58 -2.48 4.94
N GLN A 43 1.45 -1.25 4.44
CA GLN A 43 2.22 -0.72 3.32
C GLN A 43 3.12 0.41 3.82
N ILE A 44 4.40 0.36 3.47
CA ILE A 44 5.43 1.25 4.02
C ILE A 44 6.25 1.84 2.88
N GLY A 45 6.36 3.17 2.84
CA GLY A 45 7.22 3.89 1.91
C GLY A 45 6.50 4.49 0.70
N LEU A 46 5.16 4.48 0.70
CA LEU A 46 4.35 4.97 -0.41
C LEU A 46 4.65 6.44 -0.72
N ARG A 47 4.95 6.76 -1.99
CA ARG A 47 5.32 8.10 -2.46
C ARG A 47 5.25 8.21 -3.99
N GLY A 48 5.33 9.43 -4.50
CA GLY A 48 5.49 9.72 -5.93
C GLY A 48 4.25 10.28 -6.61
N THR A 49 4.46 10.97 -7.73
CA THR A 49 3.42 11.59 -8.57
C THR A 49 3.03 10.61 -9.68
N GLY A 50 2.05 9.74 -9.46
CA GLY A 50 1.71 8.72 -10.46
C GLY A 50 0.57 7.78 -10.07
N TYR A 51 0.27 7.71 -8.78
CA TYR A 51 -0.91 7.03 -8.23
C TYR A 51 -1.82 8.08 -7.61
N ALA A 52 -3.10 7.91 -7.86
CA ALA A 52 -4.10 8.88 -7.49
C ALA A 52 -4.19 8.88 -5.94
N PRO A 53 -4.38 10.02 -5.25
CA PRO A 53 -4.64 10.02 -3.80
C PRO A 53 -5.65 8.94 -3.37
N GLU A 54 -6.59 8.64 -4.26
CA GLU A 54 -7.62 7.61 -4.19
C GLU A 54 -7.07 6.19 -4.02
N ASP A 55 -5.85 5.87 -4.48
CA ASP A 55 -5.24 4.54 -4.31
C ASP A 55 -4.86 4.30 -2.83
N PHE A 56 -4.43 5.35 -2.12
CA PHE A 56 -4.15 5.25 -0.69
C PHE A 56 -5.44 5.16 0.12
N ASP A 57 -6.48 5.85 -0.32
CA ASP A 57 -7.79 5.80 0.32
C ASP A 57 -8.44 4.44 0.14
N TRP A 58 -8.34 3.84 -1.06
CA TRP A 58 -8.78 2.46 -1.28
C TRP A 58 -8.11 1.49 -0.31
N CYS A 59 -6.79 1.56 -0.14
CA CYS A 59 -6.08 0.72 0.84
C CYS A 59 -6.61 0.91 2.27
N ARG A 60 -6.88 2.15 2.68
CA ARG A 60 -7.44 2.45 4.00
C ARG A 60 -8.86 1.91 4.16
N GLU A 61 -9.69 1.98 3.12
CA GLU A 61 -11.04 1.41 3.10
C GLU A 61 -11.02 -0.13 3.21
N GLN A 62 -9.99 -0.78 2.70
CA GLN A 62 -9.75 -2.22 2.90
C GLN A 62 -9.16 -2.56 4.28
N GLY A 63 -8.94 -1.56 5.13
CA GLY A 63 -8.39 -1.68 6.48
C GLY A 63 -6.87 -1.84 6.54
N PHE A 64 -6.16 -1.54 5.45
CA PHE A 64 -4.70 -1.60 5.44
C PHE A 64 -4.13 -0.43 6.23
N ARG A 65 -3.02 -0.68 6.93
CA ARG A 65 -2.22 0.39 7.51
C ARG A 65 -1.30 0.96 6.43
N VAL A 66 -1.51 2.21 6.06
CA VAL A 66 -0.68 2.93 5.08
C VAL A 66 0.31 3.86 5.80
N VAL A 67 1.60 3.66 5.57
CA VAL A 67 2.68 4.51 6.06
C VAL A 67 3.43 5.10 4.86
N GLN A 68 3.18 6.38 4.59
CA GLN A 68 3.86 7.10 3.51
C GLN A 68 5.33 7.36 3.86
N ALA A 69 6.16 7.62 2.85
CA ALA A 69 7.59 7.84 3.04
C ALA A 69 7.91 9.00 4.01
N GLU A 70 7.12 10.07 3.98
CA GLU A 70 7.22 11.20 4.89
C GLU A 70 6.97 10.79 6.35
N GLY A 71 6.02 9.88 6.58
CA GLY A 71 5.72 9.32 7.90
C GLY A 71 6.85 8.42 8.43
N VAL A 72 7.55 7.71 7.54
CA VAL A 72 8.74 6.93 7.91
C VAL A 72 9.87 7.85 8.38
N LEU A 73 10.13 8.93 7.64
CA LEU A 73 11.17 9.89 7.99
C LEU A 73 10.89 10.55 9.35
N ALA A 74 9.65 10.98 9.58
CA ALA A 74 9.26 11.57 10.87
C ALA A 74 9.48 10.60 12.04
N SER A 75 9.13 9.32 11.86
CA SER A 75 9.29 8.30 12.90
C SER A 75 10.77 8.05 13.26
N LEU A 76 11.68 8.21 12.30
CA LEU A 76 13.12 8.09 12.54
C LEU A 76 13.69 9.30 13.27
N ALA A 77 13.16 10.51 12.99
CA ALA A 77 13.55 11.71 13.72
C ALA A 77 13.11 11.62 15.19
N ASP A 78 11.86 11.23 15.45
CA ASP A 78 11.35 11.05 16.81
C ASP A 78 12.15 9.99 17.60
N ALA A 79 12.61 8.92 16.93
CA ALA A 79 13.42 7.88 17.56
C ALA A 79 14.88 8.30 17.83
N ALA A 80 15.38 9.34 17.17
CA ALA A 80 16.73 9.86 17.37
C ALA A 80 16.81 10.87 18.52
N ASP A 81 15.67 11.47 18.89
CA ASP A 81 15.55 12.51 19.92
C ASP A 81 15.18 11.97 21.32
N GLY A 82 15.05 10.64 21.47
CA GLY A 82 14.75 9.95 22.73
C GLY A 82 15.90 9.13 23.29
#